data_AF-A0A7L5SZN9-F1
#
_entry.id   AF-A0A7L5SZN9-F1
#
_cell.length_a   1.000
_cell.length_b   1.000
_cell.length_c   1.000
_cell.angle_alpha   90.00
_cell.angle_beta   90.00
_cell.angle_gamma   90.00
#
_symmetry.space_group_name_H-M   'P 1'
#
loop_
_entity.id
_entity.type
_entity.pdbx_description
1 polymer ?
#
loop_
_entity_poly.entity_id
_entity_poly.type
_entity_poly.pdbx_seq_one_letter_code
_entity_poly.pdbx_strand_id
1 'polypeptide(L)'
;MTEVAAFWRKVGVTGHPHKGAQLGTTEESAMTITPRVREQQLTIYTPEQAGREWSRLTGQNSQLAILEQALPGRLGVSSVEDLPEPQFFGTTGRFVLDGSVPQPEELSGTAGEVHTIESGLIVQSRSAGNRQVAACVATTRGIPSGVSHDYVFVLDTTSDQFLAGVNELTPDADGHLVTRDGWWEALTSCFGSSDCGSTCLSAALTCPPAGWAVYLACLAGRCGGCVVSCAACATCDCTWWCRPAVGCCNN
;
A
#
# COMPACT_ATOMS: atom_id res chain seq x y z
N MET A 1 26.71 -9.88 -0.94
CA MET A 1 26.19 -8.54 -0.59
C MET A 1 25.13 -8.77 0.46
N THR A 2 25.61 -9.02 1.68
CA THR A 2 24.90 -9.70 2.75
C THR A 2 25.29 -8.96 4.00
N GLU A 3 24.36 -8.24 4.63
CA GLU A 3 24.39 -7.72 6.03
C GLU A 3 23.58 -6.42 6.14
N VAL A 4 22.24 -6.50 6.26
CA VAL A 4 21.44 -5.44 6.92
C VAL A 4 20.19 -6.04 7.61
N ALA A 5 20.30 -7.22 8.22
CA ALA A 5 19.16 -7.87 8.89
C ALA A 5 19.53 -8.51 10.22
N ALA A 6 20.04 -7.72 11.16
CA ALA A 6 20.16 -8.14 12.57
C ALA A 6 20.40 -6.92 13.49
N PHE A 7 19.35 -6.18 13.88
CA PHE A 7 19.50 -5.16 14.93
C PHE A 7 18.35 -5.09 15.97
N TRP A 8 17.19 -5.71 15.74
CA TRP A 8 16.03 -5.55 16.63
C TRP A 8 15.74 -6.71 17.61
N ARG A 9 16.77 -7.37 18.16
CA ARG A 9 16.59 -8.35 19.26
C ARG A 9 17.70 -8.30 20.30
N LYS A 10 17.79 -7.22 21.08
CA LYS A 10 18.41 -7.27 22.43
C LYS A 10 18.24 -5.98 23.23
N VAL A 11 17.08 -5.76 23.85
CA VAL A 11 17.06 -4.94 25.06
C VAL A 11 16.05 -5.50 26.07
N GLY A 12 16.55 -6.37 26.95
CA GLY A 12 15.93 -6.60 28.25
C GLY A 12 16.56 -5.64 29.24
N VAL A 13 15.75 -4.81 29.89
CA VAL A 13 16.19 -3.92 30.99
C VAL A 13 15.37 -4.23 32.23
N THR A 14 16.04 -4.87 33.19
CA THR A 14 15.64 -4.95 34.59
C THR A 14 15.95 -3.62 35.28
N GLY A 15 15.00 -3.07 36.04
CA GLY A 15 15.10 -1.75 36.65
C GLY A 15 15.94 -1.64 37.92
N HIS A 16 16.21 -0.39 38.32
CA HIS A 16 16.37 0.07 39.71
C HIS A 16 16.11 1.60 39.79
N PRO A 17 15.58 2.13 40.91
CA PRO A 17 15.18 3.53 41.02
C PRO A 17 16.31 4.40 41.61
N HIS A 18 16.57 5.56 41.01
CA HIS A 18 17.34 6.63 41.65
C HIS A 18 16.55 7.95 41.62
N LYS A 19 16.23 8.45 42.81
CA LYS A 19 15.80 9.82 43.07
C LYS A 19 17.01 10.74 42.89
N GLY A 20 16.90 11.73 42.00
CA GLY A 20 17.87 12.81 41.80
C GLY A 20 17.15 14.05 41.28
N ALA A 21 17.53 15.21 41.80
CA ALA A 21 16.80 16.48 41.76
C ALA A 21 16.50 17.03 40.36
N GLN A 22 15.28 17.55 40.18
CA GLN A 22 14.86 18.33 39.02
C GLN A 22 15.43 19.76 39.11
N LEU A 23 16.35 20.09 38.21
CA LEU A 23 16.65 21.45 37.80
C LEU A 23 15.86 21.73 36.52
N GLY A 24 14.86 22.59 36.63
CA GLY A 24 13.98 22.96 35.53
C GLY A 24 14.71 23.81 34.51
N THR A 25 15.15 23.18 33.42
CA THR A 25 15.31 23.86 32.13
C THR A 25 13.94 23.87 31.47
N THR A 26 13.33 25.04 31.37
CA THR A 26 12.18 25.26 30.48
C THR A 26 12.70 25.15 29.04
N GLU A 27 12.83 23.93 28.53
CA GLU A 27 12.88 23.68 27.10
C GLU A 27 11.53 24.13 26.53
N GLU A 28 11.55 25.30 25.93
CA GLU A 28 10.53 25.77 25.01
C GLU A 28 10.51 24.76 23.85
N SER A 29 9.72 23.70 24.01
CA SER A 29 9.44 22.73 22.95
C SER A 29 8.86 23.50 21.78
N ALA A 30 9.70 23.82 20.80
CA ALA A 30 9.29 24.38 19.54
C ALA A 30 8.19 23.47 18.98
N MET A 31 6.97 24.01 18.90
CA MET A 31 5.81 23.31 18.41
C MET A 31 6.09 22.92 16.95
N THR A 32 6.54 21.68 16.71
CA THR A 32 6.87 21.21 15.37
C THR A 32 5.57 21.16 14.56
N ILE A 33 5.39 22.14 13.69
CA ILE A 33 4.25 22.19 12.78
C ILE A 33 4.35 20.96 11.88
N THR A 34 3.44 20.01 12.05
CA THR A 34 3.34 18.84 11.18
C THR A 34 2.64 19.27 9.88
N PRO A 35 3.28 19.13 8.71
CA PRO A 35 2.65 19.46 7.43
C PRO A 35 1.32 18.71 7.27
N ARG A 36 0.36 19.32 6.58
CA ARG A 36 -0.95 18.75 6.28
C ARG A 36 -1.16 18.69 4.78
N VAL A 37 -2.03 17.79 4.35
CA VAL A 37 -2.49 17.76 2.95
C VAL A 37 -3.28 19.03 2.66
N ARG A 38 -2.74 19.84 1.75
CA ARG A 38 -3.38 21.04 1.21
C ARG A 38 -4.26 20.71 0.01
N GLU A 39 -3.79 19.80 -0.83
CA GLU A 39 -4.45 19.41 -2.07
C GLU A 39 -4.33 17.91 -2.27
N GLN A 40 -5.45 17.28 -2.64
CA GLN A 40 -5.51 15.87 -2.98
C GLN A 40 -6.13 15.71 -4.36
N GLN A 41 -5.44 14.99 -5.24
CA GLN A 41 -5.94 14.61 -6.55
C GLN A 41 -6.03 13.09 -6.66
N LEU A 42 -7.18 12.60 -7.09
CA LEU A 42 -7.41 11.21 -7.45
C LEU A 42 -7.47 11.10 -8.98
N THR A 43 -6.78 10.10 -9.53
CA THR A 43 -6.99 9.66 -10.91
C THR A 43 -7.39 8.18 -10.89
N ILE A 44 -8.45 7.84 -11.61
CA ILE A 44 -8.84 6.45 -11.88
C ILE A 44 -8.57 6.20 -13.36
N TYR A 45 -7.85 5.13 -13.65
CA TYR A 45 -7.50 4.76 -15.01
C TYR A 45 -8.63 3.98 -15.68
N THR A 46 -8.80 4.20 -16.99
CA THR A 46 -9.56 3.23 -17.80
C THR A 46 -8.83 1.89 -17.84
N PRO A 47 -9.50 0.78 -18.14
CA PRO A 47 -8.84 -0.53 -18.26
C PRO A 47 -7.64 -0.51 -19.23
N GLU A 48 -7.73 0.24 -20.34
CA GLU A 48 -6.64 0.36 -21.31
C GLU A 48 -5.46 1.18 -20.76
N GLN A 49 -5.72 2.24 -20.00
CA GLN A 49 -4.69 3.02 -19.32
C GLN A 49 -3.98 2.17 -18.26
N ALA A 50 -4.75 1.45 -17.43
CA ALA A 50 -4.23 0.55 -16.42
C ALA A 50 -3.42 -0.60 -17.03
N GLY A 51 -3.87 -1.17 -18.15
CA GLY A 51 -3.12 -2.21 -18.88
C GLY A 51 -1.80 -1.70 -19.46
N ARG A 52 -1.76 -0.48 -20.01
CA ARG A 52 -0.50 0.14 -20.45
C ARG A 52 0.46 0.37 -19.29
N GLU A 53 -0.06 0.85 -18.17
CA GLU A 53 0.74 1.11 -16.98
C GLU A 53 1.27 -0.20 -16.38
N TRP A 54 0.45 -1.24 -16.34
CA TRP A 54 0.84 -2.58 -15.94
C TRP A 54 2.01 -3.08 -16.79
N SER A 55 1.90 -3.05 -18.12
CA SER A 55 2.98 -3.46 -19.02
C SER A 55 4.27 -2.65 -18.82
N ARG A 56 4.14 -1.35 -18.56
CA ARG A 56 5.28 -0.48 -18.24
C ARG A 56 5.97 -0.91 -16.95
N LEU A 57 5.19 -1.19 -15.89
CA LEU A 57 5.69 -1.63 -14.59
C LEU A 57 6.33 -3.02 -14.66
N THR A 58 5.73 -3.97 -15.38
CA THR A 58 6.32 -5.31 -15.59
C THR A 58 7.68 -5.23 -16.27
N GLY A 59 7.87 -4.29 -17.21
CA GLY A 59 9.18 -4.04 -17.83
C GLY A 59 10.25 -3.46 -16.89
N GLN A 60 9.84 -2.93 -15.72
CA GLN A 60 10.73 -2.30 -14.74
C GLN A 60 10.91 -3.13 -13.47
N ASN A 61 10.00 -4.07 -13.19
CA ASN A 61 9.98 -4.84 -11.97
C ASN A 61 9.82 -6.34 -12.29
N SER A 62 10.92 -7.09 -12.12
CA SER A 62 10.94 -8.53 -12.40
C SER A 62 10.02 -9.35 -11.50
N GLN A 63 9.64 -8.85 -10.31
CA GLN A 63 8.69 -9.56 -9.44
C GLN A 63 7.29 -9.63 -10.05
N LEU A 64 6.91 -8.67 -10.89
CA LEU A 64 5.61 -8.72 -11.58
C LEU A 64 5.54 -9.85 -12.60
N ALA A 65 6.63 -10.08 -13.34
CA ALA A 65 6.71 -11.20 -14.26
C ALA A 65 6.59 -12.55 -13.52
N ILE A 66 7.15 -12.66 -12.32
CA ILE A 66 6.98 -13.84 -11.45
C ILE A 66 5.51 -14.00 -11.06
N LEU A 67 4.84 -12.93 -10.64
CA LEU A 67 3.41 -12.97 -10.32
C LEU A 67 2.58 -13.47 -11.50
N GLU A 68 2.79 -12.91 -12.70
CA GLU A 68 2.06 -13.28 -13.90
C GLU A 68 2.21 -14.76 -14.24
N GLN A 69 3.43 -15.31 -14.11
CA GLN A 69 3.70 -16.72 -14.35
C GLN A 69 3.06 -17.64 -13.31
N ALA A 70 2.85 -17.16 -12.08
CA ALA A 70 2.22 -17.93 -11.02
C ALA A 70 0.69 -17.95 -11.09
N LEU A 71 0.04 -16.99 -11.78
CA LEU A 71 -1.42 -16.87 -11.85
C LEU A 71 -2.13 -18.13 -12.36
N PRO A 72 -1.70 -18.81 -13.45
CA PRO A 72 -2.34 -20.04 -13.93
C PRO A 72 -2.41 -21.13 -12.87
N GLY A 73 -1.29 -21.39 -12.18
CA GLY A 73 -1.22 -22.39 -11.12
C GLY A 73 -2.14 -22.08 -9.94
N ARG A 74 -2.32 -20.80 -9.61
CA ARG A 74 -3.31 -20.39 -8.60
C ARG A 74 -4.73 -20.66 -9.07
N LEU A 75 -5.03 -20.35 -10.32
CA LEU A 75 -6.35 -20.54 -10.91
C LEU A 75 -6.67 -22.00 -11.25
N GLY A 76 -5.74 -22.93 -11.02
CA GLY A 76 -5.94 -24.36 -11.28
C GLY A 76 -5.98 -24.70 -12.77
N VAL A 77 -5.40 -23.84 -13.61
CA VAL A 77 -5.28 -24.04 -15.05
C VAL A 77 -3.83 -24.34 -15.42
N SER A 78 -3.62 -25.04 -16.53
CA SER A 78 -2.29 -25.48 -16.95
C SER A 78 -1.52 -24.41 -17.74
N SER A 79 -2.24 -23.43 -18.31
CA SER A 79 -1.66 -22.39 -19.18
C SER A 79 -2.37 -21.04 -19.00
N VAL A 80 -1.72 -19.95 -19.41
CA VAL A 80 -2.31 -18.59 -19.39
C VAL A 80 -3.36 -18.46 -20.49
N GLU A 81 -3.20 -19.18 -21.59
CA GLU A 81 -4.04 -19.17 -22.79
C GLU A 81 -5.45 -19.73 -22.51
N ASP A 82 -5.58 -20.59 -21.50
CA ASP A 82 -6.86 -21.14 -21.03
C ASP A 82 -7.64 -20.14 -20.16
N LEU A 83 -7.03 -19.02 -19.77
CA LEU A 83 -7.67 -18.00 -18.95
C LEU A 83 -8.40 -16.97 -19.81
N PRO A 84 -9.51 -16.41 -19.30
CA PRO A 84 -10.08 -15.20 -19.89
C PRO A 84 -9.05 -14.07 -19.96
N GLU A 85 -9.29 -13.15 -20.89
CA GLU A 85 -8.51 -11.91 -21.00
C GLU A 85 -8.45 -11.20 -19.64
N PRO A 86 -7.26 -10.69 -19.25
CA PRO A 86 -7.11 -10.01 -17.99
C PRO A 86 -7.95 -8.73 -17.95
N GLN A 87 -8.54 -8.46 -16.79
CA GLN A 87 -9.18 -7.18 -16.52
C GLN A 87 -8.21 -6.30 -15.74
N PHE A 88 -8.11 -5.03 -16.10
CA PHE A 88 -7.20 -4.10 -15.45
C PHE A 88 -7.94 -3.05 -14.64
N PHE A 89 -7.38 -2.70 -13.49
CA PHE A 89 -7.78 -1.57 -12.68
C PHE A 89 -6.53 -0.77 -12.29
N GLY A 90 -6.66 0.55 -12.25
CA GLY A 90 -5.57 1.42 -11.83
C GLY A 90 -6.09 2.68 -11.19
N THR A 91 -5.43 3.13 -10.14
CA THR A 91 -5.67 4.44 -9.54
C THR A 91 -4.38 5.06 -9.02
N THR A 92 -4.30 6.38 -9.05
CA THR A 92 -3.22 7.15 -8.44
C THR A 92 -3.76 8.29 -7.60
N GLY A 93 -3.12 8.52 -6.46
CA GLY A 93 -3.32 9.67 -5.59
C GLY A 93 -2.11 10.59 -5.62
N ARG A 94 -2.34 11.90 -5.67
CA ARG A 94 -1.31 12.93 -5.46
C ARG A 94 -1.71 13.82 -4.29
N PHE A 95 -0.85 13.92 -3.30
CA PHE A 95 -1.08 14.64 -2.04
C PHE A 95 -0.04 15.74 -1.90
N VAL A 96 -0.44 17.00 -2.07
CA VAL A 96 0.44 18.16 -1.92
C VAL A 96 0.34 18.67 -0.51
N LEU A 97 1.48 18.85 0.15
CA LEU A 97 1.57 19.30 1.53
C LEU A 97 1.67 20.84 1.62
N ASP A 98 1.20 21.41 2.72
CA ASP A 98 1.31 22.85 3.03
C ASP A 98 2.71 23.27 3.54
N GLY A 99 3.59 22.31 3.78
CA GLY A 99 5.01 22.49 4.13
C GLY A 99 5.83 21.26 3.73
N SER A 100 7.16 21.33 3.87
CA SER A 100 8.00 20.14 3.73
C SER A 100 7.92 19.27 4.97
N VAL A 101 7.92 17.96 4.75
CA VAL A 101 8.32 17.01 5.80
C VAL A 101 9.85 16.96 5.79
N PRO A 102 10.52 17.37 6.88
CA PRO A 102 11.97 17.29 6.96
C PRO A 102 12.40 15.84 7.16
N GLN A 103 13.53 15.48 6.56
CA GLN A 103 14.14 14.18 6.77
C GLN A 103 14.56 14.02 8.24
N PRO A 104 14.34 12.86 8.88
CA PRO A 104 14.92 12.54 10.18
C PRO A 104 16.45 12.65 10.15
N GLU A 105 17.04 13.16 11.22
CA GLU A 105 18.49 13.40 11.32
C GLU A 105 19.31 12.13 11.10
N GLU A 106 18.77 10.97 11.52
CA GLU A 106 19.39 9.65 11.38
C GLU A 106 19.56 9.21 9.93
N LEU A 107 18.80 9.80 9.00
CA LEU A 107 18.86 9.51 7.58
C LEU A 107 19.60 10.59 6.78
N SER A 108 20.12 11.62 7.45
CA SER A 108 20.73 12.80 6.82
C SER A 108 21.70 12.45 5.68
N GLY A 109 21.52 13.10 4.53
CA GLY A 109 22.37 12.93 3.33
C GLY A 109 21.94 11.80 2.39
N THR A 110 20.89 11.04 2.71
CA THR A 110 20.37 9.95 1.85
C THR A 110 19.11 10.32 1.07
N ALA A 111 18.30 11.26 1.55
CA ALA A 111 17.08 11.72 0.89
C ALA A 111 16.83 13.20 1.15
N GLY A 112 16.09 13.86 0.26
CA GLY A 112 15.65 15.24 0.46
C GLY A 112 14.38 15.38 1.31
N GLU A 113 13.91 16.61 1.44
CA GLU A 113 12.57 16.91 1.99
C GLU A 113 11.46 16.39 1.07
N VAL A 114 10.26 16.17 1.65
CA VAL A 114 9.07 15.74 0.91
C VAL A 114 8.01 16.84 0.95
N HIS A 115 7.57 17.31 -0.22
CA HIS A 115 6.47 18.27 -0.40
C HIS A 115 5.23 17.64 -1.03
N THR A 116 5.41 16.53 -1.73
CA THR A 116 4.32 15.83 -2.39
C THR A 116 4.50 14.34 -2.24
N ILE A 117 3.38 13.66 -2.03
CA ILE A 117 3.32 12.21 -2.09
C ILE A 117 2.53 11.81 -3.31
N GLU A 118 3.06 10.87 -4.07
CA GLU A 118 2.33 10.17 -5.11
C GLU A 118 2.17 8.72 -4.71
N SER A 119 0.95 8.19 -4.81
CA SER A 119 0.65 6.79 -4.55
C SER A 119 -0.11 6.21 -5.72
N GLY A 120 0.10 4.93 -6.00
CA GLY A 120 -0.54 4.21 -7.09
C GLY A 120 -0.92 2.80 -6.69
N LEU A 121 -2.01 2.29 -7.24
CA LEU A 121 -2.37 0.88 -7.21
C LEU A 121 -2.76 0.47 -8.62
N ILE A 122 -2.00 -0.45 -9.21
CA ILE A 122 -2.30 -1.05 -10.52
C ILE A 122 -2.52 -2.55 -10.31
N VAL A 123 -3.59 -3.08 -10.93
CA VAL A 123 -4.05 -4.44 -10.72
C VAL A 123 -4.36 -5.11 -12.05
N GLN A 124 -3.87 -6.33 -12.21
CA GLN A 124 -4.31 -7.29 -13.22
C GLN A 124 -5.17 -8.37 -12.54
N SER A 125 -6.46 -8.42 -12.89
CA SER A 125 -7.46 -9.33 -12.32
C SER A 125 -7.76 -10.47 -13.29
N ARG A 126 -7.83 -11.70 -12.76
CA ARG A 126 -8.22 -12.91 -13.48
C ARG A 126 -9.10 -13.80 -12.60
N SER A 127 -9.90 -14.65 -13.22
CA SER A 127 -10.75 -15.61 -12.52
C SER A 127 -10.89 -16.91 -13.29
N ALA A 128 -11.12 -18.00 -12.56
CA ALA A 128 -11.41 -19.33 -13.09
C ALA A 128 -12.32 -20.07 -12.10
N GLY A 129 -13.50 -20.51 -12.55
CA GLY A 129 -14.51 -21.09 -11.67
C GLY A 129 -14.92 -20.10 -10.57
N ASN A 130 -14.82 -20.50 -9.31
CA ASN A 130 -15.11 -19.67 -8.14
C ASN A 130 -13.88 -18.94 -7.57
N ARG A 131 -12.70 -19.10 -8.18
CA ARG A 131 -11.46 -18.50 -7.68
C ARG A 131 -11.15 -17.21 -8.43
N GLN A 132 -10.75 -16.19 -7.68
CA GLN A 132 -10.44 -14.87 -8.20
C GLN A 132 -9.08 -14.42 -7.68
N VAL A 133 -8.22 -14.00 -8.61
CA VAL A 133 -6.85 -13.63 -8.31
C VAL A 133 -6.54 -12.27 -8.94
N ALA A 134 -5.90 -11.40 -8.19
CA ALA A 134 -5.39 -10.13 -8.65
C ALA A 134 -3.89 -10.06 -8.39
N ALA A 135 -3.08 -9.87 -9.44
CA ALA A 135 -1.71 -9.43 -9.28
C ALA A 135 -1.71 -7.90 -9.13
N CYS A 136 -1.00 -7.40 -8.12
CA CYS A 136 -1.07 -6.02 -7.66
C CYS A 136 0.33 -5.41 -7.57
N VAL A 137 0.41 -4.12 -7.92
CA VAL A 137 1.53 -3.24 -7.59
C VAL A 137 0.96 -2.04 -6.86
N ALA A 138 1.35 -1.87 -5.61
CA ALA A 138 1.11 -0.64 -4.87
C ALA A 138 2.43 0.13 -4.77
N THR A 139 2.44 1.39 -5.17
CA THR A 139 3.61 2.27 -5.10
C THR A 139 3.28 3.48 -4.26
N THR A 140 4.23 3.98 -3.50
CA THR A 140 4.15 5.32 -2.89
C THR A 140 5.50 5.99 -2.91
N ARG A 141 5.56 7.26 -3.29
CA ARG A 141 6.79 8.03 -3.51
C ARG A 141 6.70 9.41 -2.90
N GLY A 142 7.77 9.83 -2.22
CA GLY A 142 8.00 11.20 -1.77
C GLY A 142 8.73 12.03 -2.82
N ILE A 143 8.24 13.25 -3.08
CA ILE A 143 8.79 14.20 -4.06
C ILE A 143 9.18 15.49 -3.33
N PRO A 144 10.36 16.07 -3.63
CA PRO A 144 11.38 15.66 -4.59
C PRO A 144 12.38 14.64 -4.04
N SER A 145 12.30 14.25 -2.76
CA SER A 145 13.28 13.38 -2.11
C SER A 145 13.61 12.10 -2.89
N GLY A 146 12.64 11.56 -3.64
CA GLY A 146 12.80 10.37 -4.47
C GLY A 146 12.64 9.07 -3.71
N VAL A 147 12.41 9.10 -2.39
CA VAL A 147 12.14 7.90 -1.59
C VAL A 147 10.85 7.24 -2.06
N SER A 148 10.84 5.91 -2.12
CA SER A 148 9.66 5.16 -2.55
C SER A 148 9.53 3.83 -1.81
N HIS A 149 8.29 3.36 -1.72
CA HIS A 149 7.91 2.01 -1.30
C HIS A 149 7.07 1.39 -2.40
N ASP A 150 7.49 0.23 -2.86
CA ASP A 150 6.77 -0.55 -3.84
C ASP A 150 6.44 -1.92 -3.23
N TYR A 151 5.18 -2.32 -3.29
CA TYR A 151 4.72 -3.65 -2.92
C TYR A 151 4.16 -4.37 -4.14
N VAL A 152 4.69 -5.56 -4.37
CA VAL A 152 4.24 -6.49 -5.41
C VAL A 152 3.64 -7.70 -4.69
N PHE A 153 2.34 -7.92 -4.90
CA PHE A 153 1.61 -8.96 -4.18
C PHE A 153 0.43 -9.47 -5.01
N VAL A 154 -0.16 -10.57 -4.55
CA VAL A 154 -1.36 -11.17 -5.11
C VAL A 154 -2.46 -11.16 -4.06
N LEU A 155 -3.67 -10.78 -4.46
CA LEU A 155 -4.89 -11.00 -3.70
C LEU A 155 -5.62 -12.21 -4.27
N ASP A 156 -5.86 -13.22 -3.45
CA ASP A 156 -6.45 -14.49 -3.86
C ASP A 156 -7.62 -14.86 -2.95
N THR A 157 -8.79 -15.07 -3.55
CA THR A 157 -9.98 -15.47 -2.80
C THR A 157 -10.81 -16.49 -3.59
N THR A 158 -11.47 -17.36 -2.85
CA THR A 158 -12.57 -18.22 -3.35
C THR A 158 -13.92 -17.77 -2.80
N SER A 159 -13.94 -16.66 -2.04
CA SER A 159 -15.14 -16.10 -1.44
C SER A 159 -15.78 -15.07 -2.38
N ASP A 160 -17.10 -14.94 -2.26
CA ASP A 160 -17.87 -13.82 -2.81
C ASP A 160 -17.81 -12.58 -1.90
N GLN A 161 -17.14 -12.66 -0.75
CA GLN A 161 -16.95 -11.55 0.19
C GLN A 161 -15.50 -11.07 0.18
N PHE A 162 -15.19 -10.01 -0.56
CA PHE A 162 -13.78 -9.57 -0.72
C PHE A 162 -13.20 -8.88 0.53
N LEU A 163 -14.01 -8.64 1.56
CA LEU A 163 -13.52 -8.14 2.85
C LEU A 163 -12.96 -9.24 3.76
N ALA A 164 -13.29 -10.50 3.51
CA ALA A 164 -12.90 -11.62 4.35
C ALA A 164 -12.40 -12.79 3.50
N GLY A 165 -11.52 -13.64 4.04
CA GLY A 165 -11.03 -14.81 3.31
C GLY A 165 -10.21 -14.45 2.06
N VAL A 166 -9.58 -13.27 2.05
CA VAL A 166 -8.57 -12.88 1.07
C VAL A 166 -7.22 -13.34 1.58
N ASN A 167 -6.52 -14.14 0.79
CA ASN A 167 -5.14 -14.50 1.04
C ASN A 167 -4.26 -13.53 0.27
N GLU A 168 -3.33 -12.89 0.96
CA GLU A 168 -2.30 -12.07 0.32
C GLU A 168 -1.02 -12.92 0.15
N LEU A 169 -0.41 -12.83 -1.02
CA LEU A 169 0.79 -13.59 -1.37
C LEU A 169 1.83 -12.66 -1.97
N THR A 170 3.12 -12.97 -1.84
CA THR A 170 4.21 -12.22 -2.46
C THR A 170 5.29 -13.17 -2.96
N PRO A 171 6.08 -12.81 -4.00
CA PRO A 171 7.22 -13.61 -4.41
C PRO A 171 8.29 -13.66 -3.30
N ASP A 172 8.79 -14.85 -3.00
CA ASP A 172 10.05 -15.01 -2.27
C ASP A 172 11.26 -14.82 -3.20
N ALA A 173 12.46 -15.03 -2.66
CA ALA A 173 13.71 -14.89 -3.40
C ALA A 173 13.89 -15.93 -4.53
N ASP A 174 13.21 -17.08 -4.43
CA ASP A 174 13.25 -18.17 -5.41
C ASP A 174 12.12 -18.05 -6.44
N GLY A 175 11.25 -17.04 -6.30
CA GLY A 175 10.11 -16.78 -7.17
C GLY A 175 8.87 -17.61 -6.85
N HIS A 176 8.82 -18.28 -5.71
CA HIS A 176 7.61 -18.93 -5.23
C HIS A 176 6.70 -17.92 -4.53
N LEU A 177 5.39 -18.13 -4.63
CA LEU A 177 4.43 -17.33 -3.87
C LEU A 177 4.33 -17.83 -2.43
N VAL A 178 4.68 -16.97 -1.50
CA VAL A 178 4.54 -17.21 -0.06
C VAL A 178 3.45 -16.31 0.52
N THR A 179 2.81 -16.76 1.60
CA THR A 179 1.84 -15.95 2.32
C THR A 179 2.49 -14.68 2.84
N ARG A 180 1.81 -13.57 2.61
CA ARG A 180 2.10 -12.27 3.17
C ARG A 180 0.80 -11.77 3.78
N ASP A 181 0.86 -11.13 4.92
CA ASP A 181 -0.30 -10.51 5.53
C ASP A 181 -0.07 -9.01 5.66
N GLY A 182 -1.17 -8.26 5.72
CA GLY A 182 -1.18 -6.91 6.27
C GLY A 182 -1.54 -5.78 5.30
N TRP A 183 -1.32 -5.89 3.98
CA TRP A 183 -1.66 -4.76 3.10
C TRP A 183 -3.17 -4.64 2.88
N TRP A 184 -3.84 -5.74 2.50
CA TRP A 184 -5.31 -5.74 2.33
C TRP A 184 -6.04 -5.46 3.64
N GLU A 185 -5.55 -6.03 4.74
CA GLU A 185 -6.08 -5.79 6.08
C GLU A 185 -5.92 -4.32 6.51
N ALA A 186 -4.73 -3.72 6.33
CA ALA A 186 -4.50 -2.31 6.64
C ALA A 186 -5.41 -1.39 5.79
N LEU A 187 -5.56 -1.68 4.50
CA LEU A 187 -6.44 -0.92 3.61
C LEU A 187 -7.90 -0.99 4.04
N THR A 188 -8.41 -2.19 4.36
CA THR A 188 -9.80 -2.37 4.78
C THR A 188 -10.07 -1.85 6.18
N SER A 189 -9.11 -1.98 7.11
CA SER A 189 -9.14 -1.35 8.43
C SER A 189 -9.18 0.17 8.32
N CYS A 190 -8.39 0.76 7.41
CA CYS A 190 -8.42 2.19 7.14
C CYS A 190 -9.79 2.68 6.65
N PHE A 191 -10.54 1.88 5.88
CA PHE A 191 -11.93 2.23 5.53
C PHE A 191 -12.88 2.27 6.73
N GLY A 192 -12.59 1.50 7.77
CA GLY A 192 -13.35 1.52 9.03
C GLY A 192 -13.01 2.70 9.94
N SER A 193 -11.92 3.43 9.66
CA SER A 193 -11.50 4.59 10.45
C SER A 193 -12.44 5.78 10.27
N SER A 194 -12.44 6.71 11.24
CA SER A 194 -13.34 7.88 11.27
C SER A 194 -13.23 8.78 10.04
N ASP A 195 -12.07 8.80 9.39
CA ASP A 195 -11.74 9.80 8.37
C ASP A 195 -12.19 9.36 6.97
N CYS A 196 -12.23 8.05 6.72
CA CYS A 196 -12.80 7.47 5.49
C CYS A 196 -14.25 6.97 5.68
N GLY A 197 -14.63 6.70 6.93
CA GLY A 197 -16.01 6.58 7.38
C GLY A 197 -16.77 5.33 6.89
N SER A 198 -18.02 5.24 7.35
CA SER A 198 -18.94 4.15 7.02
C SER A 198 -19.26 4.04 5.52
N THR A 199 -19.07 5.10 4.72
CA THR A 199 -19.30 5.09 3.27
C THR A 199 -18.36 4.13 2.56
N CYS A 200 -17.07 4.15 2.89
CA CYS A 200 -16.10 3.26 2.27
C CYS A 200 -16.29 1.81 2.67
N LEU A 201 -16.54 1.58 3.97
CA LEU A 201 -16.86 0.24 4.45
C LEU A 201 -18.16 -0.29 3.82
N SER A 202 -19.20 0.55 3.71
CA SER A 202 -20.46 0.22 3.04
C SER A 202 -20.24 -0.08 1.55
N ALA A 203 -19.42 0.70 0.86
CA ALA A 203 -19.05 0.44 -0.53
C ALA A 203 -18.31 -0.89 -0.65
N ALA A 204 -17.34 -1.18 0.22
CA ALA A 204 -16.63 -2.44 0.23
C ALA A 204 -17.56 -3.66 0.46
N LEU A 205 -18.63 -3.50 1.24
CA LEU A 205 -19.64 -4.55 1.44
C LEU A 205 -20.62 -4.72 0.28
N THR A 206 -20.85 -3.68 -0.51
CA THR A 206 -21.94 -3.65 -1.52
C THR A 206 -21.44 -3.62 -2.96
N CYS A 207 -20.15 -3.37 -3.20
CA CYS A 207 -19.54 -3.47 -4.51
C CYS A 207 -19.56 -4.91 -5.01
N PRO A 208 -19.85 -5.14 -6.30
CA PRO A 208 -20.04 -6.49 -6.82
C PRO A 208 -18.72 -7.27 -6.82
N PRO A 209 -18.68 -8.50 -6.26
CA PRO A 209 -17.50 -9.37 -6.25
C PRO A 209 -17.31 -10.10 -7.60
N ALA A 210 -17.54 -9.41 -8.72
CA ALA A 210 -17.51 -9.99 -10.07
C ALA A 210 -16.09 -10.14 -10.67
N GLY A 211 -15.08 -9.72 -9.91
CA GLY A 211 -13.69 -9.59 -10.35
C GLY A 211 -13.00 -8.54 -9.48
N TRP A 212 -11.72 -8.72 -9.18
CA TRP A 212 -10.95 -7.73 -8.41
C TRP A 212 -10.93 -6.36 -9.08
N ALA A 213 -10.76 -6.31 -10.41
CA ALA A 213 -10.76 -5.05 -11.13
C ALA A 213 -12.12 -4.33 -11.02
N VAL A 214 -13.24 -5.05 -11.17
CA VAL A 214 -14.59 -4.49 -11.05
C VAL A 214 -14.88 -4.04 -9.62
N TYR A 215 -14.52 -4.87 -8.63
CA TYR A 215 -14.71 -4.57 -7.22
C TYR A 215 -13.94 -3.31 -6.80
N LEU A 216 -12.64 -3.25 -7.14
CA LEU A 216 -11.79 -2.10 -6.82
C LEU A 216 -12.20 -0.83 -7.58
N ALA A 217 -12.66 -0.95 -8.83
CA ALA A 217 -13.19 0.19 -9.58
C ALA A 217 -14.46 0.76 -8.92
N CYS A 218 -15.39 -0.11 -8.50
CA CYS A 218 -16.58 0.29 -7.75
C CYS A 218 -16.20 0.95 -6.43
N LEU A 219 -15.25 0.36 -5.70
CA LEU A 219 -14.77 0.87 -4.43
C LEU A 219 -14.14 2.26 -4.60
N ALA A 220 -13.24 2.43 -5.56
CA ALA A 220 -12.61 3.70 -5.87
C ALA A 220 -13.62 4.78 -6.29
N GLY A 221 -14.62 4.41 -7.11
CA GLY A 221 -15.69 5.32 -7.51
C GLY A 221 -16.55 5.80 -6.35
N ARG A 222 -16.81 4.95 -5.35
CA ARG A 222 -17.64 5.30 -4.19
C ARG A 222 -16.87 5.93 -3.03
N CYS A 223 -15.62 5.52 -2.83
CA CYS A 223 -14.72 6.04 -1.80
C CYS A 223 -14.01 7.34 -2.19
N GLY A 224 -13.86 7.59 -3.49
CA GLY A 224 -13.07 8.71 -3.99
C GLY A 224 -11.66 8.70 -3.39
N GLY A 225 -11.21 9.86 -2.91
CA GLY A 225 -9.86 10.04 -2.37
C GLY A 225 -9.49 9.10 -1.22
N CYS A 226 -10.47 8.58 -0.48
CA CYS A 226 -10.21 7.66 0.64
C CYS A 226 -9.50 6.37 0.18
N VAL A 227 -9.81 5.87 -1.03
CA VAL A 227 -9.20 4.63 -1.53
C VAL A 227 -7.69 4.79 -1.69
N VAL A 228 -7.25 5.93 -2.24
CA VAL A 228 -5.83 6.20 -2.47
C VAL A 228 -5.12 6.63 -1.19
N SER A 229 -5.80 7.32 -0.27
CA SER A 229 -5.23 7.62 1.05
C SER A 229 -4.98 6.33 1.83
N CYS A 230 -5.97 5.43 1.90
CA CYS A 230 -5.82 4.15 2.59
C CYS A 230 -4.81 3.21 1.90
N ALA A 231 -4.81 3.15 0.56
CA ALA A 231 -3.81 2.39 -0.18
C ALA A 231 -2.39 2.94 0.05
N ALA A 232 -2.20 4.26 0.04
CA ALA A 232 -0.92 4.88 0.38
C ALA A 232 -0.51 4.58 1.81
N CYS A 233 -1.44 4.66 2.77
CA CYS A 233 -1.20 4.37 4.17
C CYS A 233 -0.78 2.92 4.41
N ALA A 234 -1.46 1.96 3.77
CA ALA A 234 -1.10 0.54 3.79
C ALA A 234 0.24 0.26 3.08
N THR A 235 0.61 1.06 2.07
CA THR A 235 1.87 0.90 1.32
C THR A 235 3.06 1.52 2.04
N CYS A 236 2.85 2.64 2.71
CA CYS A 236 3.91 3.41 3.37
C CYS A 236 4.35 2.86 4.72
N ASP A 237 3.56 1.98 5.36
CA ASP A 237 3.86 1.37 6.66
C ASP A 237 4.39 2.38 7.70
N CYS A 238 3.66 3.50 7.84
CA CYS A 238 3.95 4.55 8.84
C CYS A 238 5.31 5.26 8.73
N THR A 239 5.92 5.24 7.55
CA THR A 239 7.13 6.01 7.26
C THR A 239 6.98 7.51 7.55
N TRP A 240 8.08 8.14 7.96
CA TRP A 240 8.12 9.52 8.47
C TRP A 240 7.47 10.54 7.52
N TRP A 241 7.69 10.38 6.22
CA TRP A 241 7.21 11.30 5.20
C TRP A 241 5.76 11.05 4.80
N CYS A 242 5.23 9.86 5.07
CA CYS A 242 3.89 9.47 4.67
C CYS A 242 2.85 9.75 5.76
N ARG A 243 3.26 9.63 7.03
CA ARG A 243 2.45 9.95 8.21
C ARG A 243 1.69 11.29 8.14
N PRO A 244 2.31 12.43 7.76
CA PRO A 244 1.58 13.70 7.69
C PRO A 244 0.54 13.79 6.58
N ALA A 245 0.65 12.95 5.54
CA ALA A 245 -0.23 13.01 4.38
C ALA A 245 -1.41 12.04 4.48
N VAL A 246 -1.13 10.78 4.83
CA VAL A 246 -2.10 9.69 4.75
C VAL A 246 -2.24 8.93 6.07
N GLY A 247 -1.58 9.42 7.13
CA GLY A 247 -1.63 8.81 8.45
C GLY A 247 -0.75 7.57 8.55
N CYS A 248 -1.09 6.72 9.50
CA CYS A 248 -0.35 5.52 9.83
C CYS A 248 -1.35 4.38 10.04
N CYS A 249 -1.23 3.34 9.22
CA CYS A 249 -2.14 2.19 9.22
C CYS A 249 -1.53 1.02 10.00
N ASN A 250 -0.73 1.30 11.05
CA ASN A 250 -0.19 0.27 11.94
C ASN A 250 -1.32 -0.70 12.31
N ASN A 251 -1.17 -1.95 11.88
CA ASN A 251 -2.02 -3.06 12.33
C ASN A 251 -1.66 -3.41 13.79
#